data_AF-A0A3D2FTB3-F1
#
_entry.id   AF-A0A3D2FTB3-F1
#
_cell.length_a   1.000
_cell.length_b   1.000
_cell.length_c   1.000
_cell.angle_alpha   90.00
_cell.angle_beta   90.00
_cell.angle_gamma   90.00
#
_symmetry.space_group_name_H-M   'P 1'
#
loop_
_entity.id
_entity.type
_entity.pdbx_description
1 polymer ?
#
loop_
_entity_poly.entity_id
_entity_poly.type
_entity_poly.pdbx_seq_one_letter_code
_entity_poly.pdbx_strand_id
1 'polypeptide(L)'
;EPFLVPDMSKDDRFAGTPFTKPPINATAYVGFPLCTAEGVVLGTLCAMHTEPLHLSDEQVRLMRQLAKAVTDQIEYRAEQANLTASRIGAMLGRFVRFAPDGTITELMGFLDFCAQGTSTPEIL
;
A
#
# COMPACT_ATOMS: atom_id res chain seq x y z
N GLU A 1 -14.53 -10.65 6.99
CA GLU A 1 -15.61 -9.87 7.64
C GLU A 1 -15.06 -8.71 8.46
N PRO A 2 -15.81 -7.61 8.61
CA PRO A 2 -15.41 -6.48 9.43
C PRO A 2 -15.45 -6.85 10.91
N PHE A 3 -14.58 -6.21 11.67
CA PHE A 3 -14.43 -6.37 13.10
C PHE A 3 -14.89 -5.08 13.79
N LEU A 4 -16.06 -5.14 14.44
CA LEU A 4 -16.71 -3.97 15.03
C LEU A 4 -16.81 -4.17 16.54
N VAL A 5 -16.26 -3.22 17.31
CA VAL A 5 -16.33 -3.19 18.76
C VAL A 5 -16.96 -1.85 19.16
N PRO A 6 -18.27 -1.86 19.46
CA PRO A 6 -18.98 -0.62 19.79
C PRO A 6 -18.51 0.03 21.08
N ASP A 7 -18.04 -0.77 22.04
CA ASP A 7 -17.54 -0.32 23.34
C ASP A 7 -16.41 -1.25 23.83
N MET A 8 -15.16 -0.84 23.60
CA MET A 8 -13.92 -1.52 23.96
C MET A 8 -13.75 -1.66 25.47
N SER A 9 -14.39 -0.82 26.29
CA SER A 9 -14.35 -0.98 27.75
C SER A 9 -15.13 -2.21 28.24
N LYS A 10 -16.05 -2.71 27.41
CA LYS A 10 -16.90 -3.88 27.68
C LYS A 10 -16.47 -5.12 26.89
N ASP A 11 -15.44 -5.01 26.05
CA ASP A 11 -14.91 -6.13 25.28
C ASP A 11 -13.70 -6.70 26.00
N ASP A 12 -13.75 -7.97 26.43
CA ASP A 12 -12.69 -8.61 27.23
C ASP A 12 -11.28 -8.53 26.59
N ARG A 13 -11.20 -8.38 25.26
CA ARG A 13 -9.93 -8.27 24.54
C ARG A 13 -9.30 -6.89 24.63
N PHE A 14 -10.12 -5.86 24.86
CA PHE A 14 -9.71 -4.45 24.89
C PHE A 14 -9.85 -3.82 26.27
N ALA A 15 -10.71 -4.37 27.13
CA ALA A 15 -10.97 -3.87 28.46
C ALA A 15 -9.67 -3.82 29.28
N GLY A 16 -9.34 -2.64 29.81
CA GLY A 16 -8.15 -2.43 30.63
C GLY A 16 -6.82 -2.33 29.85
N THR A 17 -6.85 -2.45 28.52
CA THR A 17 -5.68 -2.20 27.67
C THR A 17 -5.35 -0.69 27.62
N PRO A 18 -4.15 -0.30 27.14
CA PRO A 18 -3.82 1.12 26.97
C PRO A 18 -4.78 1.89 26.04
N PHE A 19 -5.48 1.21 25.12
CA PHE A 19 -6.42 1.85 24.21
C PHE A 19 -7.61 2.49 24.92
N THR A 20 -8.09 1.89 26.02
CA THR A 20 -9.22 2.40 26.81
C THR A 20 -8.79 3.35 27.93
N LYS A 21 -7.50 3.71 28.01
CA LYS A 21 -6.92 4.51 29.09
C LYS A 21 -6.31 5.81 28.55
N PRO A 22 -6.08 6.83 29.40
CA PRO A 22 -5.34 8.01 29.00
C PRO A 22 -3.91 7.65 28.53
N PRO A 23 -3.38 8.34 27.50
CA PRO A 23 -3.97 9.50 26.82
C PRO A 23 -4.90 9.14 25.65
N ILE A 24 -5.07 7.86 25.30
CA ILE A 24 -5.81 7.44 24.09
C ILE A 24 -7.32 7.58 24.28
N ASN A 25 -7.87 7.06 25.40
CA ASN A 25 -9.29 7.11 25.74
C ASN A 25 -10.22 6.71 24.57
N ALA A 26 -9.84 5.70 23.78
CA ALA A 26 -10.68 5.20 22.71
C ALA A 26 -11.75 4.28 23.31
N THR A 27 -12.99 4.45 22.84
CA THR A 27 -14.17 3.72 23.30
C THR A 27 -14.66 2.75 22.24
N ALA A 28 -14.59 3.07 20.95
CA ALA A 28 -15.01 2.15 19.90
C ALA A 28 -13.89 1.87 18.90
N TYR A 29 -13.93 0.70 18.27
CA TYR A 29 -13.03 0.30 17.19
C TYR A 29 -13.84 -0.29 16.04
N VAL A 30 -13.49 0.10 14.83
CA VAL A 30 -14.00 -0.52 13.61
C VAL A 30 -12.83 -0.88 12.70
N GLY A 31 -12.79 -2.12 12.24
CA GLY A 31 -11.76 -2.63 11.36
C GLY A 31 -12.37 -3.34 10.16
N PHE A 32 -11.94 -2.95 8.97
CA PHE A 32 -12.35 -3.55 7.70
C PHE A 32 -11.12 -4.19 7.06
N PRO A 33 -11.11 -5.50 6.84
CA PRO A 33 -9.93 -6.18 6.32
C PRO A 33 -9.64 -5.74 4.88
N LEU A 34 -8.36 -5.56 4.57
CA LEU A 34 -7.84 -5.32 3.23
C LEU A 34 -7.49 -6.66 2.61
N CYS A 35 -8.42 -7.24 1.84
CA CYS A 35 -8.29 -8.59 1.28
C CYS A 35 -8.11 -8.54 -0.24
N THR A 36 -7.05 -9.17 -0.75
CA THR A 36 -6.84 -9.35 -2.19
C THR A 36 -7.91 -10.25 -2.81
N ALA A 37 -7.97 -10.28 -4.14
CA ALA A 37 -8.87 -11.18 -4.87
C ALA A 37 -8.59 -12.67 -4.57
N GLU A 38 -7.35 -13.01 -4.24
CA GLU A 38 -6.90 -14.36 -3.88
C GLU A 38 -7.14 -14.69 -2.40
N GLY A 39 -7.72 -13.76 -1.63
CA GLY A 39 -8.06 -13.96 -0.23
C GLY A 39 -6.91 -13.69 0.75
N VAL A 40 -5.81 -13.07 0.30
CA VAL A 40 -4.71 -12.67 1.19
C VAL A 40 -5.10 -11.41 1.96
N VAL A 41 -4.93 -11.42 3.28
CA VAL A 41 -5.18 -10.25 4.12
C VAL A 41 -3.90 -9.41 4.22
N LEU A 42 -3.90 -8.24 3.58
CA LEU A 42 -2.77 -7.31 3.59
C LEU A 42 -2.72 -6.47 4.89
N GLY A 43 -3.85 -6.36 5.58
CA GLY A 43 -4.00 -5.57 6.80
C GLY A 43 -5.45 -5.18 7.04
N THR A 44 -5.66 -4.02 7.66
CA THR A 44 -6.99 -3.50 8.02
C THR A 44 -7.07 -1.99 7.81
N LEU A 45 -8.13 -1.53 7.16
CA LEU A 45 -8.60 -0.16 7.25
C LEU A 45 -9.38 -0.01 8.55
N CYS A 46 -8.86 0.74 9.51
CA CYS A 46 -9.50 0.85 10.81
C CYS A 46 -9.63 2.29 11.31
N ALA A 47 -10.60 2.50 12.19
CA ALA A 47 -10.80 3.74 12.92
C ALA A 47 -11.11 3.45 14.39
N MET A 48 -10.72 4.39 15.25
CA MET A 48 -11.09 4.42 16.66
C MET A 48 -11.93 5.66 16.93
N HIS A 49 -12.87 5.55 17.87
CA HIS A 49 -13.74 6.65 18.27
C HIS A 49 -13.78 6.78 19.79
N THR A 50 -13.96 7.99 20.31
CA THR A 50 -13.98 8.27 21.76
C THR A 50 -15.33 8.02 22.41
N GLU A 51 -16.38 7.82 21.62
CA GLU A 51 -17.72 7.47 22.07
C GLU A 51 -18.14 6.10 21.52
N PRO A 52 -19.13 5.42 22.13
CA PRO A 52 -19.64 4.18 21.59
C PRO A 52 -20.19 4.36 20.17
N LEU A 53 -19.86 3.43 19.26
CA LEU A 53 -20.19 3.57 17.85
C LEU A 53 -20.89 2.32 17.30
N HIS A 54 -22.06 2.52 16.70
CA HIS A 54 -22.74 1.51 15.90
C HIS A 54 -22.88 2.04 14.47
N LEU A 55 -22.28 1.34 13.52
CA LEU A 55 -22.42 1.67 12.11
C LEU A 55 -23.74 1.12 11.58
N SER A 56 -24.45 1.92 10.79
CA SER A 56 -25.57 1.42 10.00
C SER A 56 -25.08 0.47 8.90
N ASP A 57 -25.97 -0.37 8.37
CA ASP A 57 -25.64 -1.28 7.27
C ASP A 57 -25.06 -0.54 6.06
N GLU A 58 -25.57 0.66 5.78
CA GLU A 58 -25.07 1.52 4.72
C GLU A 58 -23.66 2.02 5.00
N GLN A 59 -23.35 2.42 6.23
CA GLN A 59 -21.99 2.81 6.62
C GLN A 59 -21.02 1.62 6.54
N VAL A 60 -21.44 0.43 6.96
CA VAL A 60 -20.65 -0.81 6.82
C VAL A 60 -20.39 -1.11 5.35
N ARG A 61 -21.41 -0.96 4.48
CA ARG A 61 -21.29 -1.15 3.03
C ARG A 61 -20.27 -0.19 2.43
N LEU A 62 -20.35 1.10 2.75
CA LEU A 62 -19.43 2.13 2.26
C LEU A 62 -17.99 1.90 2.73
N MET A 63 -17.80 1.56 4.00
CA MET A 63 -16.47 1.25 4.54
C MET A 63 -15.87 -0.02 3.92
N ARG A 64 -16.68 -1.02 3.59
CA ARG A 64 -16.23 -2.21 2.84
C ARG A 64 -15.79 -1.84 1.41
N GLN A 65 -16.52 -0.95 0.74
CA GLN A 65 -16.13 -0.43 -0.57
C GLN A 65 -14.82 0.36 -0.50
N LEU A 66 -14.64 1.17 0.54
CA LEU A 66 -13.40 1.91 0.76
C LEU A 66 -12.22 0.97 1.02
N ALA A 67 -12.38 -0.04 1.88
CA ALA A 67 -11.37 -1.06 2.13
C ALA A 67 -10.97 -1.81 0.84
N LYS A 68 -11.94 -2.12 -0.02
CA LYS A 68 -11.67 -2.67 -1.34
C LYS A 68 -10.86 -1.71 -2.21
N ALA A 69 -11.27 -0.46 -2.33
CA ALA A 69 -10.55 0.54 -3.14
C ALA A 69 -9.10 0.76 -2.67
N VAL A 70 -8.87 0.74 -1.34
CA VAL A 70 -7.52 0.81 -0.76
C VAL A 70 -6.71 -0.43 -1.14
N THR A 71 -7.31 -1.61 -1.09
CA THR A 71 -6.64 -2.86 -1.49
C THR A 71 -6.24 -2.83 -2.96
N ASP A 72 -7.19 -2.49 -3.84
CA ASP A 72 -6.96 -2.38 -5.28
C ASP A 72 -5.81 -1.39 -5.58
N GLN A 73 -5.70 -0.30 -4.81
CA GLN A 73 -4.63 0.69 -4.96
C GLN A 73 -3.27 0.18 -4.47
N ILE A 74 -3.22 -0.63 -3.41
CA ILE A 74 -1.99 -1.27 -2.94
C ILE A 74 -1.48 -2.25 -4.00
N GLU A 75 -2.37 -3.10 -4.52
CA GLU A 75 -2.04 -4.08 -5.57
C GLU A 75 -1.56 -3.39 -6.84
N TYR A 76 -2.25 -2.33 -7.27
CA TYR A 76 -1.85 -1.54 -8.43
C TYR A 76 -0.43 -0.98 -8.29
N ARG A 77 -0.06 -0.45 -7.11
CA ARG A 77 1.29 0.08 -6.87
C ARG A 77 2.35 -1.02 -6.89
N ALA A 78 2.05 -2.18 -6.32
CA ALA A 78 2.95 -3.33 -6.36
C ALA A 78 3.19 -3.81 -7.80
N GLU A 79 2.13 -3.89 -8.61
CA GLU A 79 2.23 -4.28 -10.01
C GLU A 79 3.02 -3.25 -10.84
N GLN A 80 2.80 -1.95 -10.63
CA GLN A 80 3.59 -0.90 -11.29
C GLN A 80 5.09 -1.00 -10.96
N ALA A 81 5.44 -1.30 -9.71
CA ALA A 81 6.83 -1.51 -9.32
C ALA A 81 7.44 -2.74 -10.02
N ASN A 82 6.70 -3.86 -10.07
CA ASN A 82 7.13 -5.08 -10.75
C ASN A 82 7.34 -4.87 -12.25
N LEU A 83 6.42 -4.16 -12.92
CA LEU A 83 6.53 -3.81 -14.33
C LEU A 83 7.73 -2.91 -14.59
N THR A 84 7.98 -1.93 -13.72
CA THR A 84 9.13 -1.03 -13.83
C THR A 84 10.44 -1.80 -13.72
N ALA A 85 10.57 -2.67 -12.71
CA ALA A 85 11.75 -3.53 -12.54
C ALA A 85 11.96 -4.46 -13.74
N SER A 86 10.90 -5.08 -14.25
CA SER A 86 10.95 -5.97 -15.41
C SER A 86 11.39 -5.24 -16.68
N ARG A 87 10.90 -4.01 -16.89
CA ARG A 87 11.30 -3.16 -18.02
C ARG A 87 12.77 -2.77 -17.94
N ILE A 88 13.26 -2.39 -16.75
CA ILE A 88 14.68 -2.09 -16.53
C ILE A 88 15.53 -3.32 -16.83
N GLY A 89 15.19 -4.49 -16.28
CA GLY A 89 15.90 -5.75 -16.55
C GLY A 89 15.97 -6.06 -18.05
N ALA A 90 14.87 -5.89 -18.78
CA ALA A 90 14.83 -6.10 -20.22
C ALA A 90 15.68 -5.09 -21.00
N MET A 91 15.74 -3.82 -20.57
CA MET A 91 16.61 -2.80 -21.16
C MET A 91 18.08 -3.13 -20.94
N LEU A 92 18.45 -3.51 -19.72
CA LEU A 92 19.81 -3.95 -19.38
C LEU A 92 20.24 -5.15 -20.24
N GLY A 93 19.37 -6.16 -20.36
CA GLY A 93 19.64 -7.32 -21.22
C GLY A 93 19.85 -6.96 -22.69
N ARG A 94 19.14 -5.95 -23.21
CA ARG A 94 19.39 -5.42 -24.57
C ARG A 94 20.72 -4.69 -24.66
N PHE A 95 21.04 -3.82 -23.70
CA PHE A 95 22.31 -3.09 -23.70
C PHE A 95 23.50 -4.05 -23.73
N VAL A 96 23.53 -5.05 -22.85
CA VAL A 96 24.61 -6.06 -22.82
C VAL A 96 24.75 -6.81 -24.15
N ARG A 97 23.65 -7.02 -24.88
CA ARG A 97 23.69 -7.68 -26.19
C ARG A 97 24.26 -6.78 -27.30
N PHE A 98 24.01 -5.47 -27.25
CA PHE A 98 24.43 -4.52 -28.29
C PHE A 98 25.77 -3.84 -28.01
N ALA A 99 26.13 -3.69 -26.73
CA ALA A 99 27.37 -3.12 -26.23
C ALA A 99 27.94 -4.04 -25.14
N PRO A 100 28.49 -5.20 -25.51
CA PRO A 100 29.00 -6.18 -24.55
C PRO A 100 30.15 -5.65 -23.69
N ASP A 101 30.94 -4.72 -24.23
CA ASP A 101 32.02 -4.02 -23.51
C ASP A 101 31.57 -2.66 -22.95
N GLY A 102 30.27 -2.36 -23.01
CA GLY A 102 29.69 -1.09 -22.57
C GLY A 102 29.78 -0.90 -21.06
N THR A 103 30.13 0.32 -20.66
CA THR A 103 30.28 0.74 -19.27
C THR A 103 28.95 1.16 -18.65
N ILE A 104 28.90 1.22 -17.32
CA ILE A 104 27.72 1.74 -16.59
C ILE A 104 27.44 3.20 -16.94
N THR A 105 28.48 3.97 -17.25
CA THR A 105 28.40 5.37 -17.68
C THR A 105 27.66 5.49 -19.02
N GLU A 106 28.02 4.68 -20.02
CA GLU A 106 27.35 4.68 -21.32
C GLU A 106 25.89 4.22 -21.21
N LEU A 107 25.61 3.25 -20.34
CA LEU A 107 24.25 2.83 -20.03
C LEU A 107 23.44 3.95 -19.38
N MET A 108 24.00 4.66 -18.39
CA MET A 108 23.36 5.80 -17.76
C MET A 108 23.08 6.91 -18.79
N GLY A 109 24.04 7.21 -19.67
CA GLY A 109 23.88 8.19 -20.74
C GLY A 109 22.79 7.81 -21.73
N PHE A 110 22.69 6.53 -22.08
CA PHE A 110 21.61 6.00 -22.92
C PHE A 110 20.23 6.12 -22.25
N LEU A 111 20.13 5.78 -20.97
CA LEU A 111 18.88 5.88 -20.21
C LEU A 111 18.45 7.34 -19.99
N ASP A 112 19.38 8.24 -19.70
CA ASP A 112 19.14 9.69 -19.62
C ASP A 112 18.65 10.25 -20.96
N PHE A 113 19.29 9.87 -22.07
CA PHE A 113 18.83 10.22 -23.41
C PHE A 113 17.40 9.72 -23.66
N CYS A 114 17.09 8.48 -23.28
CA CYS A 114 15.74 7.92 -23.44
C CYS A 114 14.68 8.63 -22.58
N ALA A 115 15.05 9.06 -21.36
CA ALA A 115 14.14 9.73 -20.44
C ALA A 115 13.94 11.22 -20.77
N GLN A 116 14.98 11.91 -21.25
CA GLN A 116 15.04 13.37 -21.34
C GLN A 116 15.22 13.89 -22.77
N GLY A 117 15.49 13.02 -23.75
CA GLY A 117 15.77 13.38 -25.14
C GLY A 117 17.19 13.91 -25.38
N THR A 118 18.01 14.05 -24.33
CA THR A 118 19.42 14.46 -24.37
C THR A 118 20.20 13.72 -23.30
N SER A 119 21.46 13.34 -23.57
CA SER A 119 22.39 12.86 -22.53
C SER A 119 22.91 14.04 -21.70
N THR A 120 23.03 13.88 -20.38
CA THR A 120 23.59 14.91 -19.50
C THR A 120 25.08 15.13 -19.80
N PRO A 121 25.60 16.38 -19.73
CA PRO A 121 26.98 16.70 -20.14
C PRO A 121 28.08 16.01 -19.31
N GLU A 122 27.76 15.53 -18.11
CA GLU A 122 28.71 14.90 -17.18
C GLU A 122 29.02 13.43 -17.51
N ILE A 123 28.29 12.83 -18.47
CA ILE A 123 28.37 11.41 -18.83
C ILE A 123 29.12 11.17 -20.15
N LEU A 124 29.52 12.23 -20.86
CA LEU A 124 30.38 12.19 -22.07
C LEU A 124 31.87 12.24 -21.70
#